data_AF-A0A0T5ZRZ8-F1
#
_entry.id   AF-A0A0T5ZRZ8-F1
#
_cell.length_a   1.000
_cell.length_b   1.000
_cell.length_c   1.000
_cell.angle_alpha   90.00
_cell.angle_beta   90.00
_cell.angle_gamma   90.00
#
_symmetry.space_group_name_H-M   'P 1'
#
loop_
_entity.id
_entity.type
_entity.pdbx_description
1 polymer ?
#
loop_
_entity_poly.entity_id
_entity_poly.type
_entity_poly.pdbx_seq_one_letter_code
_entity_poly.pdbx_strand_id
1 'polypeptide(L)' 'MTSFAAIDAKCILDAGSTGIIMLSDRILAPRKHEWLIPGPEAHWAKVAFEKFFLASRWRGHV' A
#
# COMPACT_ATOMS: atom_id res chain seq x y z
N MET A 1 -1.67 -13.48 20.95
CA MET A 1 -2.05 -12.40 20.00
C MET A 1 -2.21 -13.03 18.63
N THR A 2 -3.40 -12.90 18.04
CA THR A 2 -3.80 -13.57 16.81
C THR A 2 -2.97 -13.07 15.62
N SER A 3 -2.51 -14.00 14.77
CA SER A 3 -1.70 -13.73 13.57
C SER A 3 -2.26 -12.60 12.69
N PHE A 4 -3.59 -12.48 12.63
CA PHE A 4 -4.29 -11.43 11.88
C PHE A 4 -3.96 -10.00 12.34
N ALA A 5 -3.82 -9.77 13.64
CA ALA A 5 -3.54 -8.44 14.18
C ALA A 5 -2.13 -7.94 13.81
N ALA A 6 -1.21 -8.85 13.49
CA ALA A 6 0.19 -8.57 13.21
C ALA A 6 0.50 -8.43 11.70
N ILE A 7 -0.52 -8.45 10.84
CA ILE A 7 -0.33 -8.28 9.40
C ILE A 7 0.10 -6.84 9.12
N ASP A 8 1.19 -6.69 8.37
CA ASP A 8 1.67 -5.42 7.87
C ASP A 8 0.69 -4.87 6.81
N ALA A 9 0.31 -3.60 6.95
CA ALA A 9 -0.66 -2.93 6.11
C ALA A 9 0.01 -1.86 5.25
N LYS A 10 0.00 -2.08 3.93
CA LYS A 10 0.43 -1.09 2.93
C LYS A 10 -0.75 -0.80 2.00
N CYS A 11 -1.22 0.44 1.96
CA CYS A 11 -2.34 0.85 1.13
C CYS A 11 -2.00 2.13 0.37
N ILE A 12 -2.40 2.18 -0.90
CA ILE A 12 -2.33 3.38 -1.74
C ILE A 12 -3.75 3.69 -2.20
N LEU A 13 -4.27 4.82 -1.76
CA LEU A 13 -5.59 5.35 -2.13
C LEU A 13 -5.39 6.43 -3.17
N ASP A 14 -5.98 6.27 -4.35
CA ASP A 14 -5.89 7.21 -5.46
C ASP A 14 -7.23 7.92 -5.66
N ALA A 15 -7.19 9.25 -5.75
CA ALA A 15 -8.33 10.13 -5.99
C ALA A 15 -8.25 10.83 -7.36
N GLY A 16 -7.39 10.35 -8.27
CA GLY A 16 -7.30 10.79 -9.66
C GLY A 16 -6.07 11.65 -9.95
N SER A 17 -5.87 12.76 -9.23
CA SER A 17 -4.66 13.61 -9.37
C SER A 17 -3.86 13.75 -8.07
N THR A 18 -4.36 13.14 -6.99
CA THR A 18 -3.79 13.13 -5.64
C THR A 18 -4.24 11.85 -4.95
N GLY A 19 -3.71 11.58 -3.76
CA GLY A 19 -4.12 10.43 -2.98
C GLY A 19 -3.43 10.37 -1.62
N ILE A 20 -3.52 9.20 -1.00
CA ILE A 20 -2.91 8.93 0.31
C ILE A 20 -2.19 7.59 0.24
N ILE A 21 -0.94 7.56 0.71
CA ILE A 21 -0.21 6.33 1.01
C ILE A 21 -0.29 6.09 2.52
N MET A 22 -0.76 4.92 2.92
CA MET A 22 -0.83 4.46 4.30
C MET A 22 0.12 3.28 4.48
N LEU A 23 1.06 3.41 5.42
CA LEU A 23 2.00 2.34 5.79
C LEU A 23 1.89 2.09 7.29
N SER A 24 1.65 0.84 7.67
CA SER A 24 1.59 0.43 9.07
C SER A 24 2.21 -0.95 9.26
N ASP A 25 2.95 -1.14 10.35
CA ASP A 25 3.49 -2.46 10.71
C ASP A 25 2.40 -3.46 11.10
N ARG A 26 1.20 -2.97 11.45
CA ARG A 26 0.06 -3.79 11.90
C ARG A 26 -1.29 -3.23 11.44
N ILE A 27 -2.22 -4.10 11.07
CA ILE A 27 -3.61 -3.71 10.79
C ILE A 27 -4.29 -3.19 12.08
N LEU A 28 -4.16 -3.92 13.19
CA LEU A 28 -4.81 -3.58 14.46
C LEU A 28 -3.81 -2.89 15.41
N ALA A 29 -4.34 -1.97 16.24
CA ALA A 29 -3.56 -1.33 17.29
C ALA A 29 -3.14 -2.32 18.38
N PRO A 30 -2.03 -2.07 19.10
CA PRO A 30 -1.08 -0.97 18.93
C PRO A 30 -0.06 -1.22 17.81
N ARG A 31 0.16 -0.19 16.98
CA ARG A 31 1.15 -0.13 15.89
C ARG A 31 2.43 0.52 16.40
N LYS A 32 3.60 0.12 15.90
CA LYS A 32 4.87 0.79 16.20
C LYS A 32 5.18 1.89 15.19
N HIS A 33 4.80 1.71 13.93
CA HIS A 33 5.04 2.66 12.86
C HIS A 33 3.75 2.84 12.07
N GLU A 34 3.27 4.07 11.97
CA GLU A 34 2.10 4.43 11.17
C GLU A 34 2.41 5.72 10.43
N TRP A 35 2.40 5.63 9.10
CA TRP A 35 2.73 6.73 8.21
C TRP A 35 1.54 6.98 7.29
N LEU A 36 1.18 8.25 7.19
CA LEU A 36 0.14 8.74 6.31
C LEU A 36 0.75 9.86 5.45
N ILE A 37 0.93 9.58 4.16
CA ILE A 37 1.59 10.48 3.22
C ILE A 37 0.55 10.92 2.17
N PRO A 38 0.00 12.14 2.29
CA PRO A 38 -0.92 12.69 1.31
C PRO A 38 -0.16 13.42 0.20
N GLY A 39 -0.58 13.22 -1.05
CA GLY A 39 -0.05 14.01 -2.16
C GLY A 39 -0.21 13.38 -3.54
N PRO A 40 0.23 14.09 -4.60
CA PRO A 40 0.21 13.62 -5.98
C PRO A 40 1.07 12.37 -6.22
N GLU A 41 2.08 12.12 -5.37
CA GLU A 41 2.90 10.92 -5.41
C GLU A 41 2.09 9.62 -5.24
N ALA A 42 0.97 9.67 -4.51
CA ALA A 42 0.10 8.52 -4.32
C ALA A 42 -0.57 8.06 -5.62
N HIS A 43 -0.97 9.01 -6.48
CA HIS A 43 -1.54 8.70 -7.79
C HIS A 43 -0.53 7.94 -8.66
N TRP A 44 0.68 8.49 -8.78
CA TRP A 44 1.74 7.85 -9.57
C TRP A 44 2.17 6.50 -9.01
N ALA A 45 2.26 6.38 -7.68
CA ALA A 45 2.58 5.12 -7.02
C ALA A 45 1.53 4.04 -7.30
N LYS A 46 0.24 4.40 -7.29
CA LYS A 46 -0.86 3.48 -7.62
C LYS A 46 -0.73 2.96 -9.05
N VAL A 47 -0.63 3.88 -10.01
CA VAL A 47 -0.52 3.54 -11.45
C VAL A 47 0.71 2.68 -11.73
N ALA A 48 1.85 3.00 -11.11
CA ALA A 48 3.08 2.23 -11.26
C ALA A 48 2.93 0.80 -10.69
N PHE A 49 2.34 0.67 -9.49
CA PHE A 49 2.12 -0.63 -8.86
C PHE A 49 1.18 -1.52 -9.68
N GLU A 50 0.09 -0.99 -10.21
CA GLU A 50 -0.85 -1.77 -11.04
C GLU A 50 -0.17 -2.32 -12.30
N LYS A 51 0.57 -1.47 -13.01
CA LYS A 51 1.32 -1.88 -14.21
C LYS A 51 2.38 -2.92 -13.88
N PHE A 52 3.14 -2.70 -12.80
CA PHE A 52 4.16 -3.65 -12.35
C PHE A 52 3.55 -5.00 -11.95
N PHE A 53 2.47 -4.98 -11.18
CA PHE A 53 1.80 -6.19 -10.71
C PHE A 53 1.26 -7.02 -11.87
N LEU A 54 0.55 -6.38 -12.81
CA LEU A 54 0.07 -7.05 -14.01
C LEU A 54 1.24 -7.61 -14.83
N ALA A 55 2.28 -6.81 -15.12
CA ALA A 55 3.44 -7.28 -15.85
C ALA A 55 4.13 -8.48 -15.17
N SER A 56 4.19 -8.49 -13.83
CA SER A 56 4.76 -9.60 -13.05
C SER A 56 3.94 -10.88 -13.20
N ARG A 57 2.61 -10.78 -13.19
CA ARG A 57 1.73 -11.95 -13.41
C ARG A 57 1.81 -12.48 -14.83
N TRP A 58 1.92 -11.61 -15.83
CA TRP A 58 2.09 -12.01 -17.22
C TRP A 58 3.44 -12.70 -17.46
N ARG A 59 4.48 -12.33 -16.72
CA ARG A 59 5.83 -12.94 -16.79
C ARG A 59 5.98 -14.20 -15.94
N GLY A 60 4.96 -14.60 -15.18
CA GLY A 60 5.01 -15.75 -14.28
C GLY A 60 5.89 -15.54 -13.05
N HIS A 61 6.15 -14.29 -12.65
CA HIS A 61 6.88 -14.00 -11.42
C HIS A 61 5.93 -14.19 -10.22
N VAL A 62 6.34 -15.01 -9.26
CA VAL A 62 5.59 -15.33 -8.04
C VAL A 62 5.97 -14.39 -6.91
#